data_AF-A0A0E9LYJ2-F1
#
_entry.id   AF-A0A0E9LYJ2-F1
#
_cell.length_a   1.000
_cell.length_b   1.000
_cell.length_c   1.000
_cell.angle_alpha   90.00
_cell.angle_beta   90.00
_cell.angle_gamma   90.00
#
_symmetry.space_group_name_H-M   'P 1'
#
loop_
_entity.id
_entity.type
_entity.pdbx_description
1 polymer ?
#
loop_
_entity_poly.entity_id
_entity_poly.type
_entity_poly.pdbx_seq_one_letter_code
_entity_poly.pdbx_strand_id
1 'polypeptide(L)'
;MISDLITQDTELLNNYTWERYGDYLEGLNGKEYRQKVLDYIAKEDSPRSMNYQLDLMKQVEFSKVEILHKNMCFGAFGGIK
;
A
#
# COMPACT_ATOMS: atom_id res chain seq x y z
N MET A 1 -12.47 2.70 8.28
CA MET A 1 -12.02 2.26 6.94
C MET A 1 -10.70 2.94 6.66
N ILE A 2 -9.71 2.20 6.19
CA ILE A 2 -8.39 2.68 5.79
C ILE A 2 -8.28 2.44 4.28
N SER A 3 -7.80 3.43 3.54
CA SER A 3 -7.49 3.33 2.11
C SER A 3 -6.17 4.05 1.88
N ASP A 4 -5.11 3.30 1.60
CA ASP A 4 -3.75 3.85 1.64
C ASP A 4 -2.77 3.03 0.78
N LEU A 5 -1.54 3.52 0.69
CA LEU A 5 -0.38 2.77 0.23
C LEU A 5 -0.05 1.62 1.19
N ILE A 6 0.28 0.47 0.61
CA ILE A 6 0.65 -0.75 1.34
C ILE A 6 1.92 -1.36 0.74
N THR A 7 2.62 -2.12 1.57
CA THR A 7 3.73 -2.99 1.14
C THR A 7 3.28 -4.45 1.02
N GLN A 8 4.11 -5.29 0.41
CA GLN A 8 3.93 -6.75 0.40
C GLN A 8 4.90 -7.41 1.38
N ASP A 9 4.51 -8.53 1.99
CA ASP A 9 5.36 -9.21 2.97
C ASP A 9 6.62 -9.83 2.33
N THR A 10 6.53 -10.23 1.06
CA THR A 10 7.69 -10.74 0.31
C THR A 10 8.34 -9.60 -0.47
N GLU A 11 9.65 -9.49 -0.40
CA GLU A 11 10.43 -8.50 -1.15
C GLU A 11 10.17 -8.58 -2.67
N LEU A 12 10.09 -9.79 -3.23
CA LEU A 12 9.84 -10.01 -4.66
C LEU A 12 8.52 -9.36 -5.12
N LEU A 13 7.41 -9.64 -4.43
CA LEU A 13 6.12 -9.03 -4.77
C LEU A 13 6.10 -7.54 -4.45
N ASN A 14 6.77 -7.11 -3.38
CA ASN A 14 6.85 -5.69 -3.03
C ASN A 14 7.49 -4.91 -4.18
N ASN A 15 8.68 -5.32 -4.60
CA ASN A 15 9.42 -4.70 -5.70
C ASN A 15 8.60 -4.73 -7.00
N TYR A 16 7.96 -5.86 -7.31
CA TYR A 16 7.07 -5.94 -8.47
C TYR A 16 5.92 -4.92 -8.41
N THR A 17 5.19 -4.84 -7.30
CA THR A 17 4.04 -3.92 -7.18
C THR A 17 4.45 -2.45 -7.28
N TRP A 18 5.59 -2.08 -6.68
CA TRP A 18 6.13 -0.73 -6.75
C TRP A 18 6.66 -0.37 -8.13
N GLU A 19 7.26 -1.34 -8.85
CA GLU A 19 7.67 -1.12 -10.25
C GLU A 19 6.47 -0.85 -11.15
N ARG A 20 5.37 -1.62 -11.00
CA ARG A 20 4.14 -1.39 -11.78
C ARG A 20 3.53 -0.02 -11.51
N TYR A 21 3.62 0.47 -10.28
CA TYR A 21 3.21 1.83 -9.97
C TYR A 21 4.16 2.87 -10.57
N GLY A 22 5.46 2.62 -10.53
CA GLY A 22 6.46 3.44 -11.20
C GLY A 22 6.23 3.56 -12.70
N ASP A 23 5.99 2.43 -13.39
CA ASP A 23 5.63 2.38 -14.81
C ASP A 23 4.40 3.23 -15.13
N TYR A 24 3.37 3.15 -14.27
CA TYR A 24 2.16 3.95 -14.41
C TYR A 24 2.45 5.44 -14.29
N LEU A 25 3.19 5.86 -13.28
CA LEU A 25 3.58 7.26 -13.08
C LEU A 25 4.43 7.79 -14.25
N GLU A 26 5.36 6.97 -14.74
CA GLU A 26 6.17 7.31 -15.92
C GLU A 26 5.30 7.46 -17.17
N GLY A 27 4.30 6.59 -17.36
CA GLY A 27 3.33 6.70 -18.45
C GLY A 27 2.45 7.96 -18.37
N LEU A 28 2.23 8.50 -17.17
CA LEU A 28 1.45 9.74 -16.98
C LEU A 28 2.24 11.00 -17.34
N ASN A 29 3.50 11.12 -16.90
CA ASN A 29 4.25 12.37 -17.05
C ASN A 29 5.78 12.18 -17.05
N GLY A 30 6.24 11.03 -17.52
CA GLY A 30 7.66 10.72 -17.71
C GLY A 30 8.43 10.37 -16.43
N LYS A 31 9.72 10.07 -16.62
CA LYS A 31 10.61 9.54 -15.56
C LYS A 31 10.81 10.49 -14.40
N GLU A 32 10.90 11.80 -14.66
CA GLU A 32 11.07 12.80 -13.61
C GLU A 32 9.86 12.87 -12.68
N TYR A 33 8.65 12.68 -13.23
CA TYR A 33 7.43 12.63 -12.42
C TYR A 33 7.37 11.38 -11.55
N ARG A 34 7.71 10.20 -12.11
CA ARG A 34 7.89 8.96 -11.34
C ARG A 34 8.83 9.19 -10.17
N GLN A 35 10.02 9.73 -10.42
CA GLN A 35 11.03 9.96 -9.39
C GLN A 35 10.51 10.92 -8.32
N LYS A 36 9.96 12.08 -8.71
CA LYS A 36 9.42 13.07 -7.78
C LYS A 36 8.36 12.50 -6.84
N VAL A 37 7.45 11.68 -7.36
CA VAL A 37 6.39 11.05 -6.56
C VAL A 37 6.96 10.02 -5.60
N LEU A 38 7.85 9.14 -6.09
CA LEU A 38 8.47 8.12 -5.24
C LEU A 38 9.36 8.73 -4.13
N ASP A 39 10.09 9.80 -4.42
CA ASP A 39 10.88 10.54 -3.43
C ASP A 39 9.99 11.18 -2.36
N TYR A 40 8.84 11.72 -2.77
CA TYR A 40 7.87 12.31 -1.83
C TYR A 40 7.28 11.24 -0.91
N ILE A 41 6.87 10.09 -1.46
CA ILE A 41 6.37 8.94 -0.68
C ILE A 41 7.44 8.47 0.31
N ALA A 42 8.70 8.31 -0.13
CA ALA A 42 9.79 7.87 0.75
C ALA A 42 10.08 8.84 1.90
N LYS A 43 9.78 10.13 1.72
CA LYS A 43 9.97 11.17 2.73
C LYS A 43 8.83 11.26 3.74
N GLU A 44 7.59 11.10 3.28
CA GLU A 44 6.39 11.41 4.08
C GLU A 44 5.67 10.15 4.61
N ASP A 45 5.74 9.02 3.89
CA ASP A 45 4.97 7.81 4.20
C ASP A 45 5.82 6.68 4.79
N SER A 46 5.14 5.71 5.42
CA SER A 46 5.75 4.50 5.97
C SER A 46 4.80 3.30 5.84
N PRO A 47 4.48 2.88 4.61
CA PRO A 47 3.45 1.88 4.35
C PRO A 47 3.78 0.53 4.98
N ARG A 48 2.76 -0.08 5.60
CA ARG A 48 2.84 -1.45 6.16
C ARG A 48 2.03 -2.41 5.32
N SER A 49 2.34 -3.70 5.42
CA SER A 49 1.58 -4.71 4.69
C SER A 49 0.14 -4.77 5.17
N MET A 50 -0.78 -5.07 4.26
CA MET A 50 -2.19 -5.23 4.64
C MET A 50 -2.37 -6.36 5.66
N ASN A 51 -1.58 -7.43 5.57
CA ASN A 51 -1.62 -8.53 6.53
C ASN A 51 -1.26 -8.07 7.94
N TYR A 52 -0.14 -7.34 8.09
CA TYR A 52 0.23 -6.74 9.38
C TYR A 52 -0.90 -5.86 9.95
N GLN A 53 -1.48 -5.02 9.11
CA GLN A 53 -2.52 -4.08 9.55
C GLN A 53 -3.81 -4.79 9.97
N LEU A 54 -4.26 -5.80 9.22
CA LEU A 54 -5.42 -6.62 9.58
C LEU A 54 -5.18 -7.43 10.86
N ASP A 55 -3.98 -7.96 11.05
CA ASP A 55 -3.64 -8.71 12.27
C ASP A 55 -3.55 -7.78 13.48
N LEU A 56 -3.00 -6.56 13.32
CA LEU A 56 -3.02 -5.54 14.35
C LEU A 56 -4.46 -5.18 14.74
N MET A 57 -5.37 -5.03 13.77
CA MET A 57 -6.78 -4.78 14.06
C MET A 57 -7.41 -5.88 14.91
N LYS A 58 -7.12 -7.16 14.61
CA LYS A 58 -7.58 -8.29 15.44
C LYS A 58 -6.98 -8.24 16.85
N GLN A 59 -5.70 -7.88 16.97
CA GLN A 59 -5.00 -7.77 18.27
C GLN A 59 -5.60 -6.68 19.16
N VAL A 60 -6.11 -5.59 18.58
CA VAL A 60 -6.79 -4.51 19.30
C VAL A 60 -8.32 -4.70 19.37
N GLU A 61 -8.75 -5.96 19.28
CA GLU A 61 -10.11 -6.44 19.55
C GLU A 61 -11.19 -5.93 18.57
N PHE A 62 -10.85 -5.74 17.30
CA PHE A 62 -11.89 -5.64 16.28
C PHE A 62 -12.62 -6.99 16.11
N SER A 63 -13.93 -7.01 16.34
CA SER A 63 -14.77 -8.22 16.21
C SER A 63 -14.88 -8.75 14.78
N LYS A 64 -14.72 -7.88 13.77
CA LYS A 64 -14.63 -8.23 12.35
C LYS A 64 -13.56 -7.39 11.66
N VAL A 65 -12.86 -7.98 10.69
CA VAL A 65 -11.99 -7.26 9.75
C VAL A 65 -12.31 -7.70 8.33
N GLU A 66 -12.27 -6.77 7.39
CA GLU A 66 -12.64 -6.99 5.99
C GLU A 66 -11.67 -6.29 5.04
N ILE A 67 -11.35 -6.96 3.94
CA ILE A 67 -10.66 -6.38 2.79
C ILE A 67 -11.73 -5.88 1.83
N LEU A 68 -11.66 -4.60 1.45
CA LEU A 68 -12.60 -3.97 0.53
C LEU A 68 -12.04 -3.91 -0.89
N HIS A 69 -10.73 -3.65 -1.02
CA HIS A 69 -10.04 -3.60 -2.30
C HIS A 69 -8.52 -3.79 -2.13
N LYS A 70 -7.87 -4.39 -3.12
CA LYS A 70 -6.40 -4.40 -3.23
C LYS A 70 -6.00 -4.32 -4.70
N ASN A 71 -5.12 -3.37 -5.02
CA ASN A 71 -4.52 -3.26 -6.34
C ASN A 71 -3.06 -2.80 -6.19
N MET A 72 -2.12 -3.70 -6.49
CA MET A 72 -0.68 -3.46 -6.37
C MET A 72 -0.30 -2.89 -4.98
N CYS A 73 0.26 -1.68 -4.94
CA CYS A 73 0.67 -0.97 -3.73
C CYS A 73 -0.45 -0.15 -3.09
N PHE A 74 -1.71 -0.25 -3.54
CA PHE A 74 -2.86 0.40 -2.92
C PHE A 74 -3.81 -0.63 -2.32
N GLY A 75 -4.37 -0.32 -1.15
CA GLY A 75 -5.31 -1.20 -0.47
C GLY A 75 -6.36 -0.43 0.33
N ALA A 76 -7.57 -0.98 0.36
CA ALA A 76 -8.64 -0.52 1.24
C ALA A 76 -9.16 -1.68 2.11
N PHE A 77 -9.24 -1.45 3.41
CA PHE A 77 -9.66 -2.44 4.40
C PHE A 77 -10.25 -1.75 5.63
N GLY A 78 -10.92 -2.51 6.49
CA GLY A 78 -11.56 -1.98 7.67
C GLY A 78 -12.02 -3.08 8.62
N GLY A 79 -12.76 -2.68 9.63
CA GLY A 79 -13.30 -3.61 10.61
C GLY A 79 -14.37 -2.98 11.46
N ILE A 80 -15.10 -3.85 12.16
CA ILE A 80 -16.09 -3.51 13.18
C ILE A 80 -15.45 -3.81 14.52
N LYS A 81 -15.54 -2.86 15.47
CA LYS A 81 -15.11 -3.07 16.84
C LYS A 81 -16.24 -3.72 17.61
#